data_AF-A0A0L0QJG2-F1
#
_entry.id   AF-A0A0L0QJG2-F1
#
_cell.length_a   1.000
_cell.length_b   1.000
_cell.length_c   1.000
_cell.angle_alpha   90.00
_cell.angle_beta   90.00
_cell.angle_gamma   90.00
#
_symmetry.space_group_name_H-M   'P 1'
#
loop_
_entity.id
_entity.type
_entity.pdbx_description
1 polymer ?
#
loop_
_entity_poly.entity_id
_entity_poly.type
_entity_poly.pdbx_seq_one_letter_code
_entity_poly.pdbx_strand_id
1 'polypeptide(L)'
;MLQYSTAQILSETVDDKGNKDQLIAVTVFNDIELKEEGAKIRTLGDKGNEELTPFVRAYNRIYYQNSTDRGVAYAKLTRVTGGWEVFNPLTTLSNRVVRYGSSGRPNGSQATVKYPIGNTYSYKTPSSWKRTALTGSYAIGTNSTVTVKRGSSTWTVKVKTNL
;
A
#
# COMPACT_ATOMS: atom_id res chain seq x y z
N MET A 1 -9.87 12.64 -1.88
CA MET A 1 -9.09 11.49 -1.38
C MET A 1 -7.96 12.07 -0.54
N LEU A 2 -7.95 11.78 0.75
CA LEU A 2 -6.86 12.13 1.65
C LEU A 2 -5.89 10.94 1.69
N GLN A 3 -4.59 11.21 1.62
CA GLN A 3 -3.53 10.21 1.66
C GLN A 3 -2.58 10.53 2.80
N TYR A 4 -2.27 9.52 3.61
CA TYR A 4 -1.34 9.62 4.74
C TYR A 4 -0.28 8.52 4.63
N SER A 5 0.94 8.80 5.08
CA SER A 5 2.01 7.80 5.12
C SER A 5 2.83 7.89 6.40
N THR A 6 3.39 6.74 6.81
CA THR A 6 4.32 6.63 7.94
C THR A 6 5.46 5.70 7.57
N ALA A 7 6.64 5.95 8.14
CA ALA A 7 7.81 5.07 8.02
C ALA A 7 8.38 4.80 9.41
N GLN A 8 8.74 3.55 9.69
CA GLN A 8 9.26 3.12 10.99
C GLN A 8 10.38 2.09 10.79
N ILE A 9 11.51 2.29 11.50
CA ILE A 9 12.57 1.27 11.63
C ILE A 9 12.11 0.27 12.71
N LEU A 10 12.03 -1.01 12.33
CA LEU A 10 11.63 -2.10 13.23
C LEU A 10 12.83 -2.80 13.87
N SER A 11 13.98 -2.80 13.20
CA SER A 11 15.25 -3.28 13.75
C SER A 11 16.42 -2.64 13.01
N GLU A 12 17.56 -2.51 13.68
CA GLU A 12 18.84 -2.05 13.12
C GLU A 12 19.97 -2.88 13.71
N THR A 13 20.91 -3.30 12.87
CA THR A 13 22.20 -3.87 13.26
C THR A 13 23.32 -3.17 12.50
N VAL A 14 24.46 -2.95 13.17
CA VAL A 14 25.64 -2.31 12.59
C VAL A 14 26.83 -3.26 12.76
N ASP A 15 27.57 -3.53 11.67
CA ASP A 15 28.77 -4.35 11.73
C ASP A 15 30.03 -3.54 12.11
N ASP A 16 31.14 -4.24 12.41
CA ASP A 16 32.42 -3.62 12.80
C ASP A 16 33.03 -2.71 11.71
N LYS A 17 32.48 -2.74 10.49
CA LYS A 17 32.87 -1.92 9.34
C LYS A 17 31.92 -0.74 9.12
N GLY A 18 30.92 -0.56 9.98
CA GLY A 18 29.93 0.51 9.92
C GLY A 18 28.78 0.28 8.93
N ASN A 19 28.66 -0.92 8.35
CA ASN A 19 27.53 -1.25 7.47
C ASN A 19 26.26 -1.47 8.31
N LYS A 20 25.14 -0.95 7.82
CA LYS A 20 23.84 -1.07 8.47
C LYS A 20 22.96 -2.10 7.77
N ASP A 21 22.28 -2.93 8.56
CA ASP A 21 21.14 -3.73 8.14
C ASP A 21 19.91 -3.31 8.94
N GLN A 22 18.85 -2.86 8.24
CA GLN A 22 17.65 -2.32 8.85
C GLN A 22 16.40 -2.99 8.29
N LEU A 23 15.46 -3.38 9.15
CA LEU A 23 14.12 -3.75 8.73
C LEU A 23 13.21 -2.52 8.86
N ILE A 24 12.64 -2.07 7.75
CA ILE A 24 11.83 -0.85 7.71
C ILE A 24 10.41 -1.20 7.25
N ALA A 25 9.41 -0.62 7.92
CA ALA A 25 8.02 -0.65 7.51
C ALA A 25 7.58 0.72 7.00
N VAL A 26 6.97 0.76 5.81
CA VAL A 26 6.33 1.96 5.26
C VAL A 26 4.86 1.66 5.03
N THR A 27 3.98 2.49 5.62
CA THR A 27 2.51 2.34 5.53
C THR A 27 1.91 3.53 4.82
N VAL A 28 0.94 3.27 3.93
CA VAL A 28 0.12 4.30 3.27
C VAL A 28 -1.36 4.00 3.53
N PHE A 29 -2.13 5.03 3.83
CA PHE A 29 -3.58 5.00 4.03
C PHE A 29 -4.26 5.92 3.02
N ASN A 30 -5.35 5.45 2.41
CA ASN A 30 -6.23 6.24 1.57
C ASN A 30 -7.67 6.13 2.08
N ASP A 31 -8.24 7.29 2.43
CA ASP A 31 -9.64 7.41 2.86
C ASP A 31 -10.53 7.84 1.70
N ILE A 32 -11.64 7.13 1.54
CA ILE A 32 -12.50 7.24 0.36
C ILE A 32 -13.95 7.47 0.77
N GLU A 33 -14.38 8.69 0.49
CA GLU A 33 -15.74 9.14 0.56
C GLU A 33 -16.26 9.30 -0.87
N LEU A 34 -17.46 8.78 -1.14
CA LEU A 34 -18.29 9.27 -2.23
C LEU A 34 -18.72 10.68 -1.86
N LYS A 35 -18.26 11.67 -2.62
CA LYS A 35 -18.97 12.93 -2.69
C LYS A 35 -20.21 12.66 -3.52
N GLU A 36 -21.39 12.98 -3.01
CA GLU A 36 -22.57 12.99 -3.89
C GLU A 36 -22.33 14.04 -4.97
N GLU A 37 -22.15 13.60 -6.23
CA GLU A 37 -22.34 14.50 -7.35
C GLU A 37 -23.83 14.85 -7.37
N GLY A 38 -24.13 16.09 -7.00
CA GLY A 38 -25.48 16.58 -6.79
C GLY A 38 -26.37 16.31 -7.99
N ALA A 39 -27.35 15.44 -7.81
CA ALA A 39 -28.62 15.59 -8.49
C ALA A 39 -29.17 16.97 -8.08
N LYS A 40 -29.37 17.83 -9.07
CA LYS A 40 -29.86 19.19 -8.84
C LYS A 40 -31.21 19.16 -8.11
N ILE A 41 -31.24 19.92 -7.01
CA ILE A 41 -32.35 20.56 -6.27
C ILE A 41 -33.12 19.73 -5.22
N ARG A 42 -32.76 19.88 -3.94
CA ARG A 42 -33.51 20.60 -2.88
C ARG A 42 -32.67 20.61 -1.58
N THR A 43 -32.65 21.75 -0.89
CA THR A 43 -31.89 22.00 0.35
C THR A 43 -32.41 21.18 1.53
N LEU A 44 -31.58 20.28 2.06
CA LEU A 44 -31.72 19.72 3.40
C LEU A 44 -30.34 19.63 4.06
N GLY A 45 -30.11 20.49 5.06
CA GLY A 45 -29.05 20.35 6.05
C GLY A 45 -27.65 20.78 5.61
N ASP A 46 -27.16 21.88 6.18
CA ASP A 46 -25.73 22.13 6.30
C ASP A 46 -25.10 20.98 7.10
N LYS A 47 -24.27 20.15 6.45
CA LYS A 47 -23.43 19.14 7.11
C LYS A 47 -22.06 19.70 7.48
N GLY A 48 -21.95 21.00 7.71
CA GLY A 48 -20.73 21.71 8.08
C GLY A 48 -20.06 21.26 9.39
N ASN A 49 -20.54 20.19 10.05
CA ASN A 49 -19.96 19.66 11.27
C ASN A 49 -20.03 18.13 11.42
N GLU A 50 -20.43 17.37 10.39
CA GLU A 50 -20.33 15.90 10.45
C GLU A 50 -18.97 15.48 9.90
N GLU A 51 -18.12 14.87 10.72
CA GLU A 51 -16.98 14.09 10.24
C GLU A 51 -17.53 13.05 9.24
N LEU A 52 -17.30 13.26 7.95
CA LEU A 52 -17.70 12.29 6.94
C LEU A 52 -16.94 11.00 7.24
N THR A 53 -17.66 9.98 7.71
CA THR A 53 -17.04 8.67 7.92
C THR A 53 -16.75 8.07 6.55
N PRO A 54 -15.48 7.73 6.23
CA PRO A 54 -15.13 7.17 4.94
C PRO A 54 -15.89 5.88 4.69
N PHE A 55 -16.35 5.61 3.46
CA PHE A 55 -17.06 4.37 3.17
C PHE A 55 -16.14 3.15 3.21
N VAL A 56 -14.93 3.36 2.73
CA VAL A 56 -13.85 2.37 2.70
C VAL A 56 -12.54 3.07 3.01
N ARG A 57 -11.72 2.48 3.89
CA ARG A 57 -10.30 2.83 4.05
C ARG A 57 -9.46 1.72 3.48
N ALA A 58 -8.55 2.08 2.60
CA ALA A 58 -7.61 1.14 2.02
C ALA A 58 -6.21 1.44 2.54
N TYR A 59 -5.46 0.42 2.93
CA TYR A 59 -4.11 0.58 3.44
C TYR A 59 -3.17 -0.45 2.86
N ASN A 60 -1.94 -0.01 2.60
CA ASN A 60 -0.84 -0.84 2.12
C ASN A 60 0.36 -0.62 3.04
N ARG A 61 1.10 -1.69 3.29
CA ARG A 61 2.36 -1.65 4.01
C ARG A 61 3.37 -2.53 3.32
N ILE A 62 4.57 -1.98 3.12
CA ILE A 62 5.73 -2.74 2.66
C ILE A 62 6.72 -2.90 3.81
N TYR A 63 7.36 -4.06 3.84
CA TYR A 63 8.49 -4.35 4.70
C TYR A 63 9.67 -4.67 3.80
N TYR A 64 10.80 -4.01 4.05
CA TYR A 64 12.02 -4.27 3.31
C TYR A 64 13.23 -4.26 4.23
N GLN A 65 14.22 -5.07 3.87
CA GLN A 65 15.55 -5.01 4.45
C GLN A 65 16.38 -4.01 3.67
N ASN A 66 16.99 -3.05 4.36
CA ASN A 66 17.95 -2.11 3.80
C ASN A 66 19.36 -2.58 4.15
N SER A 67 20.27 -2.58 3.18
CA SER A 67 21.67 -3.00 3.37
C SER A 67 22.60 -2.10 2.57
N THR A 68 23.82 -1.88 3.07
CA THR A 68 24.88 -1.20 2.32
C THR A 68 25.95 -2.20 1.89
N ASP A 69 26.39 -2.13 0.64
CA ASP A 69 27.51 -2.93 0.13
C ASP A 69 28.38 -2.06 -0.78
N ARG A 70 29.67 -1.93 -0.44
CA ARG A 70 30.66 -1.08 -1.13
C ARG A 70 30.16 0.35 -1.39
N GLY A 71 29.49 0.94 -0.40
CA GLY A 71 28.94 2.31 -0.47
C GLY A 71 27.63 2.44 -1.24
N VAL A 72 27.06 1.36 -1.78
CA VAL A 72 25.76 1.37 -2.46
C VAL A 72 24.68 0.85 -1.51
N ALA A 73 23.62 1.62 -1.32
CA ALA A 73 22.44 1.19 -0.58
C ALA A 73 21.55 0.28 -1.43
N TYR A 74 21.00 -0.76 -0.82
CA TYR A 74 20.13 -1.74 -1.44
C TYR A 74 18.92 -2.02 -0.55
N ALA A 75 17.76 -2.23 -1.16
CA ALA A 75 16.57 -2.71 -0.46
C ALA A 75 16.07 -4.04 -1.03
N LYS A 76 15.67 -4.95 -0.14
CA LYS A 76 14.99 -6.21 -0.48
C LYS A 76 13.60 -6.21 0.12
N LEU A 77 12.55 -6.22 -0.72
CA LEU A 77 11.18 -6.38 -0.25
C LEU A 77 11.04 -7.77 0.39
N THR A 78 10.57 -7.83 1.64
CA THR A 78 10.44 -9.08 2.43
C THR A 78 8.99 -9.49 2.65
N ARG A 79 8.09 -8.51 2.78
CA ARG A 79 6.68 -8.75 3.03
C ARG A 79 5.85 -7.55 2.58
N VAL A 80 4.62 -7.83 2.18
CA VAL A 80 3.57 -6.81 2.01
C VAL A 80 2.37 -7.19 2.85
N THR A 81 1.78 -6.20 3.51
CA THR A 81 0.48 -6.35 4.19
C THR A 81 -0.44 -5.24 3.77
N GLY A 82 -1.74 -5.42 3.95
CA GLY A 82 -2.69 -4.38 3.63
C GLY A 82 -4.11 -4.89 3.76
N GLY A 83 -5.04 -4.04 3.37
CA GLY A 83 -6.43 -4.38 3.37
C GLY A 83 -7.34 -3.22 3.05
N TRP A 84 -8.63 -3.54 3.11
CA TRP A 84 -9.74 -2.64 2.85
C TRP A 84 -10.75 -2.78 3.98
N GLU A 85 -10.84 -1.76 4.80
CA GLU A 85 -11.80 -1.66 5.88
C GLU A 85 -13.08 -1.01 5.37
N VAL A 86 -14.23 -1.59 5.69
CA VAL A 86 -15.55 -1.08 5.31
C VAL A 86 -16.21 -0.51 6.55
N PHE A 87 -16.49 0.79 6.56
CA PHE A 87 -17.20 1.42 7.69
C PHE A 87 -18.70 1.53 7.46
N ASN A 88 -19.16 1.36 6.21
CA ASN A 88 -20.58 1.38 5.91
C ASN A 88 -21.10 -0.02 5.54
N PRO A 89 -22.07 -0.58 6.28
CA PRO A 89 -22.55 -1.96 6.09
C PRO A 89 -23.27 -2.19 4.75
N LEU A 90 -23.71 -1.13 4.05
CA LEU A 90 -24.32 -1.23 2.72
C LEU A 90 -23.28 -1.32 1.58
N THR A 91 -22.00 -1.26 1.92
CA THR A 91 -20.88 -1.33 0.98
C THR A 91 -20.36 -2.76 0.89
N THR A 92 -20.22 -3.27 -0.33
CA THR A 92 -19.63 -4.59 -0.62
C THR A 92 -18.33 -4.44 -1.41
N LEU A 93 -17.40 -5.37 -1.16
CA LEU A 93 -16.08 -5.37 -1.78
C LEU A 93 -15.88 -6.65 -2.63
N SER A 94 -15.34 -6.48 -3.83
CA SER A 94 -15.05 -7.58 -4.77
C SER A 94 -13.82 -7.26 -5.64
N ASN A 95 -13.39 -8.21 -6.47
CA ASN A 95 -12.29 -8.04 -7.45
C ASN A 95 -11.01 -7.45 -6.82
N ARG A 96 -10.62 -8.01 -5.67
CA ARG A 96 -9.42 -7.57 -4.95
C ARG A 96 -8.19 -8.06 -5.70
N VAL A 97 -7.25 -7.16 -5.94
CA VAL A 97 -5.97 -7.48 -6.58
C VAL A 97 -4.87 -6.81 -5.78
N VAL A 98 -3.78 -7.53 -5.55
CA VAL A 98 -2.56 -7.02 -4.93
C VAL A 98 -1.40 -7.35 -5.84
N ARG A 99 -0.67 -6.33 -6.32
CA ARG A 99 0.61 -6.50 -7.01
C ARG A 99 1.71 -5.98 -6.12
N TYR A 100 2.81 -6.70 -6.04
CA TYR A 100 4.00 -6.22 -5.34
C TYR A 100 5.24 -6.69 -6.07
N GLY A 101 6.33 -5.95 -5.89
CA GLY A 101 7.53 -6.17 -6.69
C GLY A 101 8.65 -5.20 -6.40
N SER A 102 9.75 -5.46 -7.07
CA SER A 102 10.92 -4.61 -7.16
C SER A 102 11.47 -4.62 -8.58
N SER A 103 11.95 -3.49 -9.07
CA SER A 103 12.71 -3.39 -10.32
C SER A 103 13.93 -2.50 -10.16
N GLY A 104 15.03 -2.87 -10.81
CA GLY A 104 16.28 -2.11 -10.85
C GLY A 104 17.49 -3.03 -10.96
N ARG A 105 18.70 -2.47 -10.87
CA ARG A 105 19.93 -3.27 -10.81
C ARG A 105 20.11 -3.85 -9.40
N PRO A 106 20.67 -5.06 -9.21
CA PRO A 106 21.10 -6.04 -10.20
C PRO A 106 19.98 -7.01 -10.63
N ASN A 107 18.77 -6.88 -10.09
CA ASN A 107 17.75 -7.92 -10.18
C ASN A 107 16.85 -7.87 -11.42
N GLY A 108 16.86 -6.78 -12.19
CA GLY A 108 15.94 -6.60 -13.30
C GLY A 108 14.54 -6.29 -12.76
N SER A 109 13.52 -7.08 -13.14
CA SER A 109 12.15 -6.93 -12.65
C SER A 109 11.69 -8.20 -11.93
N GLN A 110 11.15 -8.04 -10.72
CA GLN A 110 10.60 -9.13 -9.90
C GLN A 110 9.22 -8.70 -9.40
N ALA A 111 8.17 -9.43 -9.76
CA ALA A 111 6.82 -9.07 -9.37
C ALA A 111 5.93 -10.29 -9.14
N THR A 112 4.89 -10.11 -8.35
CA THR A 112 3.84 -11.11 -8.12
C THR A 112 2.49 -10.43 -8.02
N VAL A 113 1.45 -11.11 -8.48
CA VAL A 113 0.05 -10.71 -8.35
C VAL A 113 -0.69 -11.72 -7.47
N LYS A 114 -1.57 -11.23 -6.60
CA LYS A 114 -2.44 -12.03 -5.73
C LYS A 114 -3.87 -11.52 -5.80
N TYR A 115 -4.81 -12.44 -5.60
CA TYR A 115 -6.25 -12.18 -5.64
C TYR A 115 -6.87 -12.61 -4.30
N PRO A 116 -6.76 -11.79 -3.24
CA PRO A 116 -7.30 -12.17 -1.93
C PRO A 116 -8.82 -12.30 -1.98
N ILE A 117 -9.34 -13.32 -1.31
CA ILE A 117 -10.79 -13.49 -1.10
C ILE A 117 -11.26 -12.54 0.01
N GLY A 118 -10.46 -12.42 1.08
CA GLY A 118 -10.75 -11.56 2.23
C GLY A 118 -10.32 -10.10 2.06
N ASN A 119 -10.76 -9.27 3.00
CA ASN A 119 -10.48 -7.82 3.03
C ASN A 119 -9.08 -7.47 3.56
N THR A 120 -8.33 -8.43 4.09
CA THR A 120 -6.98 -8.25 4.59
C THR A 120 -6.02 -9.21 3.91
N TYR A 121 -4.77 -8.82 3.78
CA TYR A 121 -3.73 -9.69 3.23
C TYR A 121 -2.38 -9.49 3.91
N SER A 122 -1.60 -10.57 3.92
CA SER A 122 -0.21 -10.60 4.38
C SER A 122 0.56 -11.61 3.55
N TYR A 123 1.46 -11.14 2.68
CA TYR A 123 2.23 -11.97 1.76
C TYR A 123 3.72 -11.75 1.97
N LYS A 124 4.45 -12.85 2.24
CA LYS A 124 5.91 -12.85 2.17
C LYS A 124 6.36 -12.81 0.71
N THR A 125 7.50 -12.17 0.44
CA THR A 125 8.14 -12.29 -0.87
C THR A 125 8.83 -13.65 -1.00
N PRO A 126 8.95 -14.19 -2.23
CA PRO A 126 9.75 -15.39 -2.46
C PRO A 126 11.19 -15.23 -1.98
N SER A 127 11.77 -16.27 -1.37
CA SER A 127 13.15 -16.25 -0.88
C SER A 127 14.18 -15.98 -1.98
N SER A 128 13.86 -16.37 -3.22
CA SER A 128 14.64 -16.13 -4.44
C SER A 128 14.70 -14.66 -4.87
N TRP A 129 13.92 -13.77 -4.26
CA TRP A 129 13.98 -12.34 -4.58
C TRP A 129 15.31 -11.74 -4.16
N LYS A 130 15.89 -10.97 -5.08
CA LYS A 130 17.18 -10.32 -4.89
C LYS A 130 16.94 -8.88 -4.43
N ARG A 131 17.95 -8.30 -3.77
CA ARG A 131 17.94 -6.88 -3.41
C ARG A 131 18.05 -6.00 -4.66
N THR A 132 17.49 -4.80 -4.59
CA THR A 132 17.55 -3.76 -5.63
C THR A 132 18.37 -2.60 -5.11
N ALA A 133 19.31 -2.10 -5.91
CA ALA A 133 20.09 -0.91 -5.58
C ALA A 133 19.16 0.31 -5.53
N LEU A 134 19.32 1.13 -4.51
CA LEU A 134 18.61 2.41 -4.34
C LEU A 134 19.32 3.56 -5.08
N THR A 135 20.04 3.24 -6.14
CA THR A 135 20.74 4.18 -7.01
C THR A 135 20.30 4.00 -8.46
N GLY A 136 20.24 5.10 -9.22
CA GLY A 136 19.67 5.10 -10.57
C GLY A 136 18.16 4.83 -10.59
N SER A 137 17.66 4.26 -11.69
CA SER A 137 16.23 3.94 -11.83
C SER A 137 15.87 2.66 -11.09
N TYR A 138 15.03 2.79 -10.06
CA TYR A 138 14.48 1.66 -9.30
C TYR A 138 13.01 1.87 -8.95
N ALA A 139 12.33 0.80 -8.57
CA ALA A 139 11.02 0.84 -7.92
C ALA A 139 10.89 -0.34 -6.97
N ILE A 140 10.40 -0.14 -5.75
CA ILE A 140 10.12 -1.22 -4.80
C ILE A 140 8.80 -0.89 -4.12
N GLY A 141 7.83 -1.80 -4.17
CA GLY A 141 6.53 -1.45 -3.60
C GLY A 141 5.42 -2.46 -3.79
N THR A 142 4.22 -1.98 -3.50
CA THR A 142 2.97 -2.68 -3.72
C THR A 142 1.89 -1.73 -4.23
N ASN A 143 1.03 -2.24 -5.08
CA ASN A 143 -0.27 -1.64 -5.36
C ASN A 143 -1.38 -2.63 -5.02
N SER A 144 -2.52 -2.10 -4.63
CA SER A 144 -3.71 -2.88 -4.33
C SER A 144 -4.92 -2.19 -4.94
N THR A 145 -5.84 -2.98 -5.47
CA THR A 145 -7.12 -2.51 -6.00
C THR A 145 -8.27 -3.33 -5.45
N VAL A 146 -9.42 -2.70 -5.27
CA VAL A 146 -10.68 -3.38 -4.94
C VAL A 146 -11.82 -2.67 -5.66
N THR A 147 -12.80 -3.45 -6.13
CA THR A 147 -14.08 -2.92 -6.58
C THR A 147 -14.99 -2.74 -5.38
N VAL A 148 -15.54 -1.54 -5.25
CA VAL A 148 -16.50 -1.18 -4.21
C VAL A 148 -17.86 -1.02 -4.85
N LYS A 149 -18.89 -1.63 -4.27
CA LYS A 149 -20.28 -1.49 -4.69
C LYS A 149 -21.14 -1.02 -3.53
N ARG A 150 -21.96 0.00 -3.78
CA ARG A 150 -22.98 0.52 -2.86
C ARG A 150 -24.25 0.82 -3.65
N GLY A 151 -25.33 0.11 -3.38
CA GLY A 151 -26.54 0.20 -4.20
C GLY A 151 -26.25 -0.14 -5.67
N SER A 152 -26.60 0.78 -6.58
CA SER A 152 -26.28 0.69 -8.02
C SER A 152 -24.89 1.25 -8.37
N SER A 153 -24.26 2.03 -7.49
CA SER A 153 -22.95 2.64 -7.74
C SER A 153 -21.83 1.64 -7.55
N THR A 154 -20.88 1.63 -8.49
CA THR A 154 -19.68 0.79 -8.45
C THR A 154 -18.46 1.61 -8.85
N TRP A 155 -17.39 1.55 -8.06
CA TRP A 155 -16.12 2.23 -8.37
C TRP A 155 -14.92 1.38 -7.94
N THR A 156 -13.74 1.74 -8.44
CA THR A 156 -12.49 1.04 -8.08
C THR A 156 -11.64 1.91 -7.18
N VAL A 157 -11.21 1.34 -6.07
CA VAL A 157 -10.25 1.93 -5.15
C VAL A 157 -8.87 1.40 -5.49
N LYS A 158 -7.88 2.29 -5.58
CA LYS A 158 -6.47 1.95 -5.82
C LYS A 158 -5.58 2.60 -4.77
N VAL A 159 -4.70 1.81 -4.16
CA VAL A 159 -3.65 2.29 -3.26
C VAL A 159 -2.31 1.83 -3.78
N LYS A 160 -1.29 2.68 -3.68
CA LYS A 160 0.10 2.35 -3.99
C LYS A 160 0.99 2.77 -2.83
N THR A 161 2.00 1.97 -2.56
CA THR A 161 3.10 2.28 -1.65
C THR A 161 4.37 1.90 -2.36
N ASN A 162 5.27 2.86 -2.52
CA ASN A 162 6.58 2.64 -3.11
C ASN A 162 7.65 3.34 -2.27
N LEU A 163 8.84 2.76 -2.30
CA LEU A 163 10.10 3.48 -2.13
C LEU A 163 10.35 4.35 -3.37
#